data_AF-K6Z050-F1
#
_entry.id   AF-K6Z050-F1
#
_cell.length_a   1.000
_cell.length_b   1.000
_cell.length_c   1.000
_cell.angle_alpha   90.00
_cell.angle_beta   90.00
_cell.angle_gamma   90.00
#
_symmetry.space_group_name_H-M   'P 1'
#
loop_
_entity.id
_entity.type
_entity.pdbx_description
1 polymer ?
#
loop_
_entity_poly.entity_id
_entity_poly.type
_entity_poly.pdbx_seq_one_letter_code
_entity_poly.pdbx_strand_id
1 'polypeptide(L)'
;MTSSEQQQNELTTFIQKTERYLDQVVEHGNDQQLFIASYLQGHFAVEAGQSQVQQMTQIQQLAELMDTSLTSAFSNQELSTDDQQQVFSLWQTLKTN
;
A
#
# COMPACT_ATOMS: atom_id res chain seq x y z
N MET A 1 22.83 -25.33 -2.52
CA MET A 1 21.62 -24.89 -3.23
C MET A 1 20.51 -25.01 -2.20
N THR A 2 19.94 -23.99 -1.58
CA THR A 2 19.68 -22.58 -1.93
C THR A 2 19.66 -21.77 -0.61
N SER A 3 20.70 -20.97 -0.32
CA SER A 3 20.70 -20.07 0.87
C SER A 3 19.92 -18.77 0.61
N SER A 4 18.97 -18.79 -0.33
CA SER A 4 18.28 -17.60 -0.85
C SER A 4 16.88 -17.40 -0.28
N GLU A 5 16.39 -18.28 0.60
CA GLU A 5 14.99 -18.28 1.05
C GLU A 5 14.73 -17.61 2.41
N GLN A 6 15.74 -17.08 3.11
CA GLN A 6 15.52 -16.55 4.47
C GLN A 6 16.33 -15.30 4.80
N GLN A 7 16.15 -14.24 4.01
CA GLN A 7 16.40 -12.90 4.51
C GLN A 7 15.19 -12.02 4.18
N GLN A 8 14.10 -12.28 4.90
CA GLN A 8 12.92 -11.43 4.86
C GLN A 8 13.31 -10.09 5.48
N ASN A 9 13.60 -9.10 4.65
CA ASN A 9 13.90 -7.75 5.12
C ASN A 9 12.62 -7.11 5.69
N GLU A 10 12.79 -6.09 6.54
CA GLU A 10 11.67 -5.40 7.21
C GLU A 10 10.62 -4.90 6.20
N LEU A 11 11.07 -4.45 5.02
CA LEU A 11 10.22 -4.06 3.90
C LEU A 11 9.31 -5.22 3.41
N THR A 12 9.85 -6.41 3.19
CA THR A 12 9.06 -7.57 2.74
C THR A 12 8.01 -7.96 3.77
N THR A 13 8.36 -7.89 5.07
CA THR A 13 7.41 -8.15 6.16
C THR A 13 6.30 -7.09 6.18
N PHE A 14 6.65 -5.82 5.98
CA PHE A 14 5.70 -4.72 5.90
C PHE A 14 4.72 -4.88 4.73
N ILE A 15 5.22 -5.23 3.54
CA ILE A 15 4.40 -5.49 2.34
C ILE A 15 3.36 -6.57 2.63
N GLN A 16 3.80 -7.73 3.11
CA GLN A 16 2.89 -8.86 3.38
C GLN A 16 1.84 -8.55 4.47
N LYS A 17 2.23 -7.80 5.50
CA LYS A 17 1.28 -7.37 6.54
C LYS A 17 0.23 -6.41 5.98
N THR A 18 0.66 -5.47 5.14
CA THR A 18 -0.22 -4.47 4.52
C THR A 18 -1.20 -5.13 3.56
N GLU A 19 -0.72 -6.02 2.68
CA GLU A 19 -1.56 -6.79 1.75
C GLU A 19 -2.63 -7.58 2.51
N ARG A 20 -2.21 -8.32 3.54
CA ARG A 20 -3.15 -9.11 4.36
C ARG A 20 -4.19 -8.25 5.06
N TYR A 21 -3.80 -7.08 5.57
CA TYR A 21 -4.74 -6.17 6.20
C TYR A 21 -5.78 -5.66 5.18
N LEU A 22 -5.33 -5.24 4.00
CA LEU A 22 -6.22 -4.74 2.95
C LEU A 22 -7.18 -5.82 2.47
N ASP A 23 -6.70 -7.06 2.26
CA ASP A 23 -7.54 -8.21 1.92
C ASP A 23 -8.65 -8.46 2.97
N GLN A 24 -8.33 -8.33 4.26
CA GLN A 24 -9.31 -8.51 5.34
C GLN A 24 -10.36 -7.40 5.38
N VAL A 25 -9.98 -6.16 5.07
CA VAL A 25 -10.96 -5.06 4.96
C VAL A 25 -11.88 -5.28 3.78
N VAL A 26 -11.38 -5.84 2.68
CA VAL A 26 -12.19 -6.23 1.51
C VAL A 26 -13.18 -7.36 1.83
N GLU A 27 -12.86 -8.23 2.79
CA GLU A 27 -13.76 -9.34 3.16
C GLU A 27 -14.87 -8.93 4.15
N HIS A 28 -14.65 -7.91 4.98
CA HIS A 28 -15.53 -7.59 6.11
C HIS A 28 -16.01 -6.13 6.19
N GLY A 29 -15.51 -5.26 5.33
CA GLY A 29 -15.85 -3.84 5.32
C GLY A 29 -17.26 -3.55 4.80
N ASN A 30 -17.81 -2.40 5.16
CA ASN A 30 -18.96 -1.82 4.46
C ASN A 30 -18.56 -1.29 3.07
N ASP A 31 -19.54 -1.00 2.20
CA ASP A 31 -19.29 -0.56 0.81
C ASP A 31 -18.24 0.56 0.68
N GLN A 32 -18.27 1.56 1.57
CA GLN A 32 -17.29 2.64 1.57
C GLN A 32 -15.89 2.13 1.95
N GLN A 33 -15.78 1.30 2.99
CA GLN A 33 -14.50 0.70 3.40
C GLN A 33 -13.95 -0.23 2.32
N LEU A 34 -14.81 -1.00 1.66
CA LEU A 34 -14.44 -1.86 0.53
C LEU A 34 -13.85 -1.01 -0.61
N PHE A 35 -14.50 0.08 -0.96
CA PHE A 35 -14.03 0.99 -1.99
C PHE A 35 -12.65 1.59 -1.65
N ILE A 36 -12.51 2.16 -0.45
CA ILE A 36 -11.27 2.79 0.01
C ILE A 36 -10.12 1.78 0.09
N ALA A 37 -10.37 0.59 0.65
CA ALA A 37 -9.35 -0.46 0.75
C ALA A 37 -8.96 -1.01 -0.63
N SER A 38 -9.93 -1.24 -1.52
CA SER A 38 -9.66 -1.73 -2.88
C SER A 38 -8.85 -0.72 -3.71
N TYR A 39 -9.17 0.57 -3.60
CA TYR A 39 -8.41 1.62 -4.28
C TYR A 39 -6.96 1.66 -3.79
N LEU A 40 -6.75 1.66 -2.46
CA LEU A 40 -5.42 1.67 -1.89
C LEU A 40 -4.63 0.39 -2.23
N GLN A 41 -5.30 -0.77 -2.22
CA GLN A 41 -4.70 -2.05 -2.61
C GLN A 41 -4.19 -2.04 -4.05
N GLY A 42 -4.92 -1.42 -4.98
CA GLY A 42 -4.48 -1.26 -6.37
C GLY A 42 -3.16 -0.52 -6.49
N HIS A 43 -3.05 0.65 -5.85
CA HIS A 43 -1.79 1.42 -5.82
C HIS A 43 -0.68 0.65 -5.09
N PHE A 44 -1.00 0.06 -3.94
CA PHE A 44 -0.01 -0.66 -3.14
C PHE A 44 0.60 -1.83 -3.89
N ALA A 45 -0.19 -2.61 -4.62
CA ALA A 45 0.32 -3.73 -5.41
C ALA A 45 1.31 -3.29 -6.49
N VAL A 46 1.03 -2.17 -7.16
CA VAL A 46 1.92 -1.60 -8.18
C VAL A 46 3.24 -1.13 -7.55
N GLU A 47 3.16 -0.32 -6.49
CA GLU A 47 4.38 0.23 -5.86
C GLU A 47 5.19 -0.83 -5.12
N ALA A 48 4.55 -1.84 -4.51
CA ALA A 48 5.22 -2.99 -3.91
C ALA A 48 6.00 -3.78 -4.97
N GLY A 49 5.40 -4.06 -6.14
CA GLY A 49 6.10 -4.68 -7.26
C GLY A 49 7.27 -3.83 -7.76
N GLN A 50 7.07 -2.52 -7.87
CA GLN A 50 8.11 -1.57 -8.27
C GLN A 50 9.26 -1.51 -7.27
N SER A 51 8.99 -1.62 -5.97
CA SER A 51 10.01 -1.66 -4.93
C SER A 51 10.93 -2.89 -5.05
N GLN A 52 10.38 -4.03 -5.47
CA GLN A 52 11.14 -5.27 -5.71
C GLN A 52 12.04 -5.13 -6.95
N VAL A 53 11.52 -4.55 -8.04
CA VAL A 53 12.29 -4.27 -9.27
C VAL A 53 13.46 -3.32 -8.97
N GLN A 54 13.24 -2.32 -8.13
CA GLN A 54 14.27 -1.36 -7.70
C GLN A 54 15.17 -1.87 -6.56
N GLN A 55 14.98 -3.12 -6.11
CA GLN A 55 15.74 -3.74 -5.01
C GLN A 55 15.76 -2.87 -3.74
N MET A 56 14.64 -2.20 -3.45
CA MET A 56 14.48 -1.41 -2.23
C MET A 56 14.62 -2.30 -1.00
N THR A 57 15.11 -1.71 0.09
CA THR A 57 15.30 -2.45 1.36
C THR A 57 14.63 -1.76 2.54
N GLN A 58 14.25 -0.48 2.39
CA GLN A 58 13.70 0.34 3.44
C GLN A 58 12.21 0.59 3.19
N ILE A 59 11.40 0.51 4.26
CA ILE A 59 9.98 0.85 4.23
C ILE A 59 9.77 2.29 3.74
N GLN A 60 10.67 3.21 4.12
CA GLN A 60 10.63 4.61 3.70
C GLN A 60 10.67 4.79 2.17
N GLN A 61 11.43 3.95 1.45
CA GLN A 61 11.51 4.05 -0.02
C GLN A 61 10.20 3.65 -0.69
N LEU A 62 9.54 2.58 -0.21
CA LEU A 62 8.20 2.21 -0.65
C LEU A 62 7.18 3.29 -0.25
N ALA A 63 7.34 3.90 0.93
CA ALA A 63 6.44 4.93 1.38
C ALA A 63 6.47 6.17 0.48
N GLU A 64 7.65 6.56 0.00
CA GLU A 64 7.82 7.66 -0.96
C GLU A 64 7.19 7.35 -2.32
N LEU A 65 7.31 6.10 -2.79
CA LEU A 65 6.61 5.65 -4.00
C LEU A 65 5.09 5.78 -3.85
N MET A 66 4.54 5.26 -2.74
CA MET A 66 3.12 5.34 -2.45
C MET A 66 2.61 6.78 -2.30
N ASP A 67 3.33 7.64 -1.56
CA ASP A 67 2.94 9.04 -1.38
C ASP A 67 2.93 9.77 -2.74
N THR A 68 3.87 9.48 -3.63
CA THR A 68 3.92 10.03 -5.00
C THR A 68 2.75 9.52 -5.85
N SER A 69 2.51 8.20 -5.83
CA SER A 69 1.44 7.52 -6.57
C SER A 69 0.06 8.09 -6.21
N LEU A 70 -0.24 8.18 -4.90
CA LEU A 70 -1.50 8.73 -4.40
C LEU A 70 -1.64 10.22 -4.71
N THR A 71 -0.60 11.02 -4.50
CA THR A 71 -0.65 12.48 -4.79
C THR A 71 -0.93 12.74 -6.27
N SER A 72 -0.32 11.95 -7.16
CA SER A 72 -0.57 12.04 -8.60
C SER A 72 -2.02 11.67 -8.93
N ALA A 73 -2.53 10.58 -8.36
CA ALA A 73 -3.89 10.10 -8.62
C ALA A 73 -4.96 11.10 -8.11
N PHE A 74 -4.74 11.69 -6.93
CA PHE A 74 -5.62 12.71 -6.36
C PHE A 74 -5.63 14.00 -7.21
N SER A 75 -4.45 14.39 -7.73
CA SER A 75 -4.33 15.54 -8.63
C SER A 75 -5.08 15.34 -9.95
N ASN A 76 -5.21 14.09 -10.40
CA ASN A 76 -5.96 13.70 -11.59
C ASN A 76 -7.48 13.61 -11.36
N GLN A 77 -7.97 13.97 -10.16
CA GLN A 77 -9.40 13.98 -9.79
C GLN A 77 -10.08 12.60 -9.95
N GLU A 78 -9.35 11.51 -9.73
CA GLU A 78 -9.89 10.15 -9.79
C GLU A 78 -10.88 9.85 -8.66
N LEU A 79 -10.81 10.59 -7.56
CA LEU A 79 -11.61 10.43 -6.36
C LEU A 79 -12.21 11.76 -5.89
N SER A 80 -13.35 11.68 -5.19
CA SER A 80 -13.92 12.81 -4.46
C SER A 80 -12.98 13.24 -3.32
N THR A 81 -13.08 14.49 -2.86
CA THR A 81 -12.23 14.99 -1.76
C THR A 81 -12.37 14.15 -0.48
N ASP A 82 -13.58 13.69 -0.17
CA ASP A 82 -13.85 12.86 1.00
C ASP A 82 -13.20 11.47 0.87
N ASP A 83 -13.19 10.90 -0.34
CA ASP A 83 -12.53 9.62 -0.59
C ASP A 83 -11.00 9.74 -0.56
N GLN A 84 -10.44 10.83 -1.11
CA GLN A 84 -9.01 11.11 -1.04
C GLN A 84 -8.54 11.18 0.42
N GLN A 85 -9.31 11.87 1.29
CA GLN A 85 -8.99 11.98 2.70
C GLN A 85 -9.04 10.61 3.41
N GLN A 86 -10.01 9.76 3.08
CA GLN A 86 -10.13 8.42 3.65
C GLN A 86 -9.00 7.49 3.19
N VAL A 87 -8.68 7.46 1.89
CA VAL A 87 -7.54 6.71 1.34
C VAL A 87 -6.25 7.13 2.01
N PHE A 88 -5.99 8.44 2.10
CA PHE A 88 -4.78 8.95 2.73
C PHE A 88 -4.71 8.61 4.23
N SER A 89 -5.83 8.72 4.95
CA SER A 89 -5.87 8.38 6.39
C SER A 89 -5.61 6.89 6.63
N LEU A 90 -6.17 6.03 5.78
CA LEU A 90 -5.89 4.59 5.83
C LEU A 90 -4.40 4.32 5.58
N TRP A 91 -3.82 4.96 4.57
CA TRP A 91 -2.40 4.82 4.25
C TRP A 91 -1.48 5.26 5.40
N GLN A 92 -1.75 6.40 6.04
CA GLN A 92 -0.97 6.87 7.20
C GLN A 92 -1.06 5.89 8.38
N THR A 93 -2.23 5.28 8.57
CA THR A 93 -2.42 4.23 9.59
C THR A 93 -1.54 3.02 9.31
N LEU A 94 -1.47 2.59 8.05
CA LEU A 94 -0.64 1.45 7.64
C LEU A 94 0.85 1.74 7.80
N LYS A 95 1.32 2.96 7.46
CA LYS A 95 2.73 3.35 7.65
C LYS A 95 3.21 3.32 9.10
N THR A 96 2.29 3.47 10.06
CA THR A 96 2.61 3.63 11.49
C THR A 96 2.49 2.31 12.27
N ASN A 97 1.89 1.26 11.69
CA ASN A 97 1.67 -0.05 12.30
C ASN A 97 2.70 -1.10 11.84
#